data_AF-A0A7S0PDQ9-F1
#
_entry.id   AF-A0A7S0PDQ9-F1
#
_cell.length_a   1.000
_cell.length_b   1.000
_cell.length_c   1.000
_cell.angle_alpha   90.00
_cell.angle_beta   90.00
_cell.angle_gamma   90.00
#
_symmetry.space_group_name_H-M   'P 1'
#
loop_
_entity.id
_entity.type
_entity.pdbx_description
1 polymer ?
#
loop_
_entity_poly.entity_id
_entity_poly.type
_entity_poly.pdbx_seq_one_letter_code
_entity_poly.pdbx_strand_id
1 'polypeptide(L)'
;SARSGAVPAALGPAGDAAAAAASAAAAASSAEGHSPVMDGDDAEWVPVLLDFGLTKLLPRHVRLAFCKMVLAGQELDGNMLMEAFEEMGMRFSNENVMEDMEGIKHMFRDAVPKEEARAQAKAKAKEDDAKKQKAKSAGKKERKLEAWPGELILFMRVSELLNGLAALLEVRVPTLQIMAAAARVGMLRRFPLPKVAPTPSREQIVASRLRLLPGAVSAARGEMDPDIFSRPMPGLAPVDRSLA
;
A
#
# COMPACT_ATOMS: atom_id res chain seq x y z
N SER A 1 -29.48 -19.41 -40.01
CA SER A 1 -28.53 -18.32 -40.30
C SER A 1 -27.93 -17.81 -38.99
N ALA A 2 -26.66 -17.43 -39.03
CA ALA A 2 -25.67 -17.52 -37.96
C ALA A 2 -25.92 -16.76 -36.64
N ARG A 3 -25.40 -17.36 -35.55
CA ARG A 3 -25.06 -16.72 -34.26
C ARG A 3 -23.93 -15.70 -34.47
N SER A 4 -23.97 -14.58 -33.77
CA SER A 4 -22.75 -13.86 -33.36
C SER A 4 -23.00 -13.11 -32.06
N GLY A 5 -22.49 -13.68 -30.98
CA GLY A 5 -22.32 -13.00 -29.70
C GLY A 5 -20.93 -12.37 -29.67
N ALA A 6 -20.86 -11.09 -29.28
CA ALA A 6 -19.62 -10.41 -28.98
C ALA A 6 -19.58 -10.12 -27.48
N VAL A 7 -18.84 -10.95 -26.74
CA VAL A 7 -18.39 -10.67 -25.38
C VAL A 7 -17.09 -9.86 -25.50
N PRO A 8 -16.95 -8.67 -24.89
CA PRO A 8 -15.64 -8.06 -24.79
C PRO A 8 -14.85 -8.74 -23.67
N ALA A 9 -13.86 -9.53 -24.09
CA ALA A 9 -12.76 -10.00 -23.28
C ALA A 9 -11.86 -8.83 -22.87
N ALA A 10 -11.58 -8.67 -21.58
CA ALA A 10 -10.32 -8.15 -21.02
C ALA A 10 -10.39 -8.13 -19.48
N LEU A 11 -10.38 -9.31 -18.85
CA LEU A 11 -10.08 -9.44 -17.43
C LEU A 11 -8.54 -9.43 -17.30
N GLY A 12 -7.96 -8.27 -16.95
CA GLY A 12 -6.53 -8.11 -16.64
C GLY A 12 -6.11 -8.86 -15.36
N PRO A 13 -4.80 -8.97 -15.07
CA PRO A 13 -4.24 -10.12 -14.38
C PRO A 13 -4.56 -10.10 -12.88
N ALA A 14 -5.45 -11.00 -12.46
CA ALA A 14 -5.63 -11.37 -11.05
C ALA A 14 -4.38 -12.06 -10.46
N GLY A 15 -3.44 -12.50 -11.30
CA GLY A 15 -2.21 -13.22 -10.91
C GLY A 15 -1.26 -12.41 -10.03
N ASP A 16 -1.10 -11.11 -10.28
CA ASP A 16 -0.15 -10.28 -9.51
C ASP A 16 -0.68 -9.94 -8.11
N ALA A 17 -1.99 -10.03 -7.87
CA ALA A 17 -2.59 -9.86 -6.54
C ALA A 17 -2.35 -11.10 -5.67
N ALA A 18 -2.54 -12.29 -6.27
CA ALA A 18 -2.28 -13.56 -5.63
C ALA A 18 -0.79 -13.76 -5.33
N ALA A 19 0.11 -13.35 -6.24
CA ALA A 19 1.55 -13.40 -6.03
C ALA A 19 2.02 -12.46 -4.89
N ALA A 20 1.45 -11.25 -4.78
CA ALA A 20 1.77 -10.33 -3.69
C ALA A 20 1.25 -10.83 -2.33
N ALA A 21 0.06 -11.46 -2.31
CA ALA A 21 -0.47 -12.10 -1.11
C ALA A 21 0.34 -13.34 -0.70
N ALA A 22 0.80 -14.14 -1.68
CA ALA A 22 1.70 -15.28 -1.45
C ALA A 22 3.06 -14.84 -0.92
N SER A 23 3.61 -13.72 -1.44
CA SER A 23 4.86 -13.12 -0.92
C SER A 23 4.71 -12.62 0.52
N ALA A 24 3.56 -12.04 0.88
CA ALA A 24 3.29 -11.62 2.26
C ALA A 24 3.07 -12.81 3.21
N ALA A 25 2.49 -13.91 2.71
CA ALA A 25 2.36 -15.16 3.45
C ALA A 25 3.72 -15.88 3.64
N ALA A 26 4.60 -15.85 2.63
CA ALA A 26 5.96 -16.38 2.73
C ALA A 26 6.81 -15.61 3.77
N ALA A 27 6.63 -14.29 3.88
CA ALA A 27 7.28 -13.51 4.93
C ALA A 27 6.78 -13.83 6.36
N ALA A 28 5.61 -14.46 6.48
CA ALA A 28 5.05 -14.92 7.76
C ALA A 28 5.42 -16.39 8.09
N SER A 29 6.10 -17.12 7.19
CA SER A 29 6.38 -18.56 7.36
C SER A 29 7.55 -18.88 8.29
N SER A 30 8.12 -17.91 9.01
CA SER A 30 9.17 -18.15 10.02
C SER A 30 8.63 -18.53 11.40
N ALA A 31 7.32 -18.74 11.56
CA ALA A 31 6.73 -19.23 12.79
C ALA A 31 6.58 -20.76 12.72
N GLU A 32 7.51 -21.47 13.34
CA GLU A 32 7.43 -22.93 13.54
C GLU A 32 6.15 -23.27 14.32
N GLY A 33 5.23 -23.97 13.66
CA GLY A 33 4.01 -24.50 14.25
C GLY A 33 3.79 -25.92 13.77
N HIS A 34 3.99 -26.89 14.66
CA HIS A 34 3.79 -28.32 14.42
C HIS A 34 2.32 -28.61 14.00
N SER A 35 2.16 -29.28 12.86
CA SER A 35 0.91 -29.91 12.39
C SER A 35 1.24 -31.31 11.85
N PRO A 36 0.27 -32.23 11.73
CA PRO A 36 0.50 -33.66 11.88
C PRO A 36 1.52 -34.18 10.86
N VAL A 37 2.60 -34.74 11.40
CA VAL A 37 3.73 -35.33 10.71
C VAL A 37 3.23 -36.38 9.71
N MET A 38 3.35 -36.05 8.42
CA MET A 38 3.55 -37.02 7.35
C MET A 38 5.00 -36.81 6.93
N ASP A 39 5.85 -37.80 7.20
CA ASP A 39 7.29 -37.73 6.97
C ASP A 39 7.60 -37.37 5.50
N GLY A 40 8.27 -36.24 5.32
CA GLY A 40 8.58 -35.65 4.02
C GLY A 40 9.29 -34.31 4.20
N ASP A 41 10.52 -34.38 4.72
CA ASP A 41 11.41 -33.24 4.89
C ASP A 41 11.56 -32.46 3.55
N ASP A 42 11.42 -31.13 3.63
CA ASP A 42 11.60 -30.11 2.58
C ASP A 42 10.46 -29.86 1.57
N ALA A 43 9.22 -30.28 1.83
CA ALA A 43 8.09 -29.86 1.00
C ALA A 43 7.64 -28.41 1.31
N GLU A 44 7.66 -27.52 0.31
CA GLU A 44 7.04 -26.19 0.41
C GLU A 44 5.52 -26.33 0.59
N TRP A 45 5.04 -26.10 1.81
CA TRP A 45 3.62 -26.22 2.14
C TRP A 45 2.85 -24.99 1.64
N VAL A 46 1.94 -25.20 0.68
CA VAL A 46 1.08 -24.15 0.15
C VAL A 46 -0.34 -24.31 0.72
N PRO A 47 -0.85 -23.35 1.51
CA PRO A 47 -2.22 -23.42 2.00
C PRO A 47 -3.22 -23.25 0.85
N VAL A 48 -4.22 -24.13 0.79
CA VAL A 48 -5.30 -24.09 -0.22
C VAL A 48 -6.61 -23.68 0.44
N LEU A 49 -7.24 -22.61 -0.04
CA LEU A 49 -8.58 -22.19 0.38
C LEU A 49 -9.64 -22.95 -0.43
N LEU A 50 -10.54 -23.65 0.27
CA LEU A 50 -11.57 -24.49 -0.35
C LEU A 50 -12.99 -23.91 -0.26
N ASP A 51 -13.25 -23.05 0.73
CA ASP A 51 -14.58 -22.48 0.97
C ASP A 51 -14.65 -21.01 0.53
N PHE A 52 -15.65 -20.71 -0.30
CA PHE A 52 -15.95 -19.39 -0.83
C PHE A 52 -17.41 -18.96 -0.56
N GLY A 53 -18.13 -19.65 0.32
CA GLY A 53 -19.55 -19.42 0.62
C GLY A 53 -19.87 -18.06 1.24
N LEU A 54 -18.88 -17.42 1.86
CA LEU A 54 -18.99 -16.08 2.47
C LEU A 54 -18.22 -14.99 1.70
N THR A 55 -18.06 -15.16 0.39
CA THR A 55 -17.42 -14.15 -0.45
C THR A 55 -18.35 -12.97 -0.74
N LYS A 56 -17.81 -11.75 -0.69
CA LYS A 56 -18.54 -10.52 -1.03
C LYS A 56 -17.74 -9.68 -2.01
N LEU A 57 -18.37 -9.29 -3.11
CA LEU A 57 -17.76 -8.36 -4.07
C LEU A 57 -17.92 -6.93 -3.55
N LEU A 58 -16.78 -6.27 -3.31
CA LEU A 58 -16.75 -4.87 -2.89
C LEU A 58 -16.64 -3.94 -4.11
N PRO A 59 -17.49 -2.90 -4.21
CA PRO A 59 -17.34 -1.84 -5.21
C PRO A 59 -15.96 -1.17 -5.12
N ARG A 60 -15.47 -0.66 -6.25
CA ARG A 60 -14.12 -0.07 -6.32
C ARG A 60 -13.88 1.03 -5.29
N HIS A 61 -14.83 1.93 -5.09
CA HIS A 61 -14.70 3.03 -4.13
C HIS A 61 -14.58 2.49 -2.70
N VAL A 62 -15.44 1.55 -2.30
CA VAL A 62 -15.39 0.89 -0.98
C VAL A 62 -14.05 0.19 -0.75
N ARG A 63 -13.52 -0.53 -1.75
CA ARG A 63 -12.18 -1.17 -1.63
C ARG A 63 -11.07 -0.16 -1.33
N LEU A 64 -11.12 1.00 -1.96
CA LEU A 64 -10.13 2.06 -1.75
C LEU A 64 -10.30 2.71 -0.38
N ALA A 65 -11.54 2.92 0.05
CA ALA A 65 -11.84 3.41 1.39
C ALA A 65 -11.31 2.45 2.48
N PHE A 66 -11.47 1.13 2.30
CA PHE A 66 -10.82 0.14 3.17
C PHE A 66 -9.29 0.28 3.19
N CYS A 67 -8.67 0.46 2.02
CA CYS A 67 -7.22 0.67 1.96
C CYS A 67 -6.81 1.93 2.73
N LYS A 68 -7.55 3.04 2.56
CA LYS A 68 -7.31 4.28 3.29
C LYS A 68 -7.46 4.09 4.79
N MET A 69 -8.51 3.41 5.25
CA MET A 69 -8.76 3.13 6.66
C MET A 69 -7.60 2.34 7.31
N VAL A 70 -7.09 1.31 6.62
CA VAL A 70 -5.95 0.52 7.11
C VAL A 70 -4.69 1.37 7.21
N LEU A 71 -4.39 2.17 6.18
CA LEU A 71 -3.20 3.04 6.16
C LEU A 71 -3.30 4.14 7.22
N ALA A 72 -4.48 4.75 7.37
CA ALA A 72 -4.76 5.71 8.43
C ALA A 72 -4.49 5.12 9.82
N GLY A 73 -4.86 3.86 10.06
CA GLY A 73 -4.55 3.16 11.30
C GLY A 73 -3.06 2.91 11.53
N GLN A 74 -2.29 2.66 10.45
CA GLN A 74 -0.84 2.49 10.55
C GLN A 74 -0.11 3.83 10.77
N GLU A 75 -0.48 4.87 10.03
CA GLU A 75 0.18 6.18 10.03
C GLU A 75 -0.36 7.12 11.12
N LEU A 76 -1.45 6.73 11.79
CA LEU A 76 -2.19 7.53 12.76
C LEU A 76 -2.75 8.82 12.16
N ASP A 77 -3.11 8.79 10.88
CA ASP A 77 -3.68 9.91 10.15
C ASP A 77 -5.21 9.94 10.34
N GLY A 78 -5.65 10.80 11.25
CA GLY A 78 -7.07 11.01 11.51
C GLY A 78 -7.84 11.60 10.32
N ASN A 79 -7.22 12.41 9.47
CA ASN A 79 -7.88 13.02 8.32
C ASN A 79 -8.16 11.97 7.23
N MET A 80 -7.16 11.12 6.96
CA MET A 80 -7.31 9.98 6.05
C MET A 80 -8.39 8.99 6.53
N LEU A 81 -8.53 8.83 7.85
CA LEU A 81 -9.57 7.99 8.44
C LEU A 81 -10.98 8.55 8.19
N MET A 82 -11.19 9.85 8.39
CA MET A 82 -12.49 10.48 8.17
C MET A 82 -12.90 10.42 6.69
N GLU A 83 -11.97 10.65 5.77
CA GLU A 83 -12.22 10.50 4.33
C GLU A 83 -12.63 9.05 3.99
N ALA A 84 -11.98 8.06 4.60
CA ALA A 84 -12.33 6.65 4.42
C ALA A 84 -13.76 6.35 4.92
N PHE A 85 -14.14 6.89 6.07
CA PHE A 85 -15.49 6.71 6.62
C PHE A 85 -16.57 7.34 5.75
N GLU A 86 -16.33 8.55 5.24
CA GLU A 86 -17.25 9.21 4.30
C GLU A 86 -17.41 8.40 3.01
N GLU A 87 -16.30 7.92 2.42
CA GLU A 87 -16.33 7.08 1.20
C GLU A 87 -17.07 5.74 1.42
N MET A 88 -17.10 5.21 2.65
CA MET A 88 -17.87 4.02 3.02
C MET A 88 -19.32 4.32 3.42
N GLY A 89 -19.71 5.59 3.48
CA GLY A 89 -21.05 6.01 3.91
C GLY A 89 -21.29 5.90 5.42
N MET A 90 -20.23 5.84 6.22
CA MET A 90 -20.34 5.86 7.67
C MET A 90 -20.55 7.30 8.14
N ARG A 91 -21.58 7.52 8.97
CA ARG A 91 -21.89 8.83 9.54
C ARG A 91 -22.06 8.74 11.05
N PHE A 92 -21.37 9.63 11.74
CA PHE A 92 -21.47 9.80 13.19
C PHE A 92 -22.28 11.05 13.51
N SER A 93 -23.14 11.00 14.53
CA SER A 93 -23.85 12.19 15.00
C SER A 93 -22.92 13.24 15.63
N ASN A 94 -21.73 12.82 16.06
CA ASN A 94 -20.65 13.66 16.57
C ASN A 94 -19.32 13.00 16.21
N GLU A 95 -18.46 13.70 15.47
CA GLU A 95 -17.13 13.21 15.09
C GLU A 95 -16.16 13.29 16.27
N ASN A 96 -15.39 12.23 16.52
CA ASN A 96 -14.26 12.30 17.43
C ASN A 96 -13.17 11.33 16.96
N VAL A 97 -12.30 11.92 16.15
CA VAL A 97 -11.15 11.27 15.53
C VAL A 97 -10.31 10.48 16.53
N MET A 98 -10.18 10.92 17.79
CA MET A 98 -9.35 10.22 18.78
C MET A 98 -9.94 8.87 19.19
N GLU A 99 -11.25 8.81 19.41
CA GLU A 99 -11.94 7.57 19.78
C GLU A 99 -12.08 6.64 18.58
N ASP A 100 -12.33 7.22 17.41
CA ASP A 100 -12.41 6.49 16.14
C ASP A 100 -11.06 5.83 15.81
N MET A 101 -9.95 6.54 16.02
CA MET A 101 -8.60 6.01 15.87
C MET A 101 -8.28 4.91 16.90
N GLU A 102 -8.76 5.04 18.14
CA GLU A 102 -8.65 3.98 19.16
C GLU A 102 -9.41 2.71 18.73
N GLY A 103 -10.60 2.88 18.15
CA GLY A 103 -11.40 1.80 17.56
C GLY A 103 -10.68 1.10 16.42
N ILE A 104 -10.09 1.84 15.49
CA ILE A 104 -9.31 1.29 14.37
C ILE A 104 -8.08 0.52 14.86
N LYS A 105 -7.32 1.07 15.82
CA LYS A 105 -6.20 0.36 16.45
C LYS A 105 -6.64 -0.94 17.10
N HIS A 106 -7.82 -0.94 17.72
CA HIS A 106 -8.35 -2.14 18.32
C HIS A 106 -8.75 -3.18 17.27
N MET A 107 -9.41 -2.76 16.21
CA MET A 107 -9.86 -3.61 15.12
C MET A 107 -8.68 -4.30 14.42
N PHE A 108 -7.59 -3.56 14.17
CA PHE A 108 -6.39 -4.06 13.53
C PHE A 108 -5.30 -4.54 14.48
N ARG A 109 -5.63 -4.78 15.76
CA ARG A 109 -4.65 -5.28 16.72
C ARG A 109 -4.03 -6.58 16.23
N ASP A 110 -2.78 -6.79 16.60
CA ASP A 110 -2.07 -8.03 16.31
C ASP A 110 -2.76 -9.21 16.99
N ALA A 111 -2.77 -10.35 16.29
CA ALA A 111 -3.21 -11.59 16.89
C ALA A 111 -2.16 -12.06 17.90
N VAL A 112 -2.63 -12.57 19.05
CA VAL A 112 -1.79 -13.05 20.14
C VAL A 112 -2.30 -14.40 20.64
N PRO A 113 -1.45 -15.21 21.31
CA PRO A 113 -1.86 -16.50 21.85
C PRO A 113 -3.04 -16.39 22.81
N LYS A 114 -3.80 -17.48 22.94
CA LYS A 114 -5.08 -17.56 23.65
C LYS A 114 -5.08 -16.95 25.06
N GLU A 115 -4.08 -17.23 25.88
CA GLU A 115 -4.01 -16.72 27.25
C GLU A 115 -3.80 -15.20 27.30
N GLU A 116 -2.95 -14.67 26.42
CA GLU A 116 -2.75 -13.23 26.29
C GLU A 116 -3.98 -12.53 25.70
N ALA A 117 -4.62 -13.15 24.71
CA ALA A 117 -5.84 -12.63 24.11
C ALA A 117 -6.96 -12.51 25.16
N ARG A 118 -7.09 -13.51 26.05
CA ARG A 118 -8.02 -13.50 27.18
C ARG A 118 -7.69 -12.41 28.19
N ALA A 119 -6.41 -12.24 28.54
CA ALA A 119 -5.97 -11.18 29.44
C ALA A 119 -6.27 -9.78 28.88
N GLN A 120 -5.95 -9.55 27.61
CA GLN A 120 -6.24 -8.28 26.92
C GLN A 120 -7.75 -8.01 26.82
N ALA A 121 -8.56 -9.02 26.50
CA ALA A 121 -10.02 -8.87 26.44
C ALA A 121 -10.61 -8.49 27.81
N LYS A 122 -10.13 -9.13 28.89
CA LYS A 122 -10.54 -8.79 30.26
C LYS A 122 -10.10 -7.38 30.66
N ALA A 123 -8.89 -6.96 30.27
CA ALA A 123 -8.39 -5.61 30.56
C ALA A 123 -9.23 -4.54 29.84
N LYS A 124 -9.53 -4.75 28.55
CA LYS A 124 -10.39 -3.85 27.77
C LYS A 124 -11.81 -3.77 28.31
N ALA A 125 -12.43 -4.90 28.65
CA ALA A 125 -13.77 -4.91 29.23
C ALA A 125 -13.84 -4.04 30.50
N LYS A 126 -12.82 -4.12 31.38
CA LYS A 126 -12.72 -3.27 32.57
C LYS A 126 -12.53 -1.79 32.22
N GLU A 127 -11.72 -1.49 31.22
CA GLU A 127 -11.49 -0.12 30.76
C GLU A 127 -12.77 0.48 30.15
N ASP A 128 -13.47 -0.27 29.33
CA ASP A 128 -14.72 0.12 28.69
C ASP A 128 -15.82 0.34 29.72
N ASP A 129 -15.94 -0.53 30.73
CA ASP A 129 -16.85 -0.36 31.86
C ASP A 129 -16.54 0.93 32.65
N ALA A 130 -15.26 1.19 32.92
CA ALA A 130 -14.83 2.40 33.60
C ALA A 130 -15.08 3.68 32.76
N LYS A 131 -14.80 3.64 31.45
CA LYS A 131 -15.10 4.72 30.51
C LYS A 131 -16.60 4.98 30.45
N LYS A 132 -17.43 3.94 30.41
CA LYS A 132 -18.90 4.04 30.39
C LYS A 132 -19.46 4.60 31.68
N GLN A 133 -18.92 4.22 32.84
CA GLN A 133 -19.29 4.82 34.13
C GLN A 133 -18.93 6.30 34.20
N LYS A 134 -17.72 6.69 33.76
CA LYS A 134 -17.30 8.10 33.69
C LYS A 134 -18.11 8.93 32.69
N ALA A 135 -18.48 8.34 31.55
CA ALA A 135 -19.32 9.03 30.55
C ALA A 135 -20.72 9.29 31.08
N LYS A 136 -21.31 8.33 31.82
CA LYS A 136 -22.60 8.48 32.50
C LYS A 136 -22.55 9.56 33.58
N SER A 137 -21.50 9.61 34.40
CA SER A 137 -21.37 10.64 35.44
C SER A 137 -21.07 12.03 34.87
N ALA A 138 -20.42 12.12 33.71
CA ALA A 138 -20.13 13.38 33.01
C ALA A 138 -21.28 13.87 32.10
N GLY A 139 -22.41 13.16 32.02
CA GLY A 139 -23.54 13.54 31.17
C GLY A 139 -23.22 13.60 29.67
N LYS A 140 -22.16 12.91 29.20
CA LYS A 140 -21.83 12.84 27.77
C LYS A 140 -22.96 12.12 27.04
N LYS A 141 -23.59 12.80 26.07
CA LYS A 141 -24.57 12.17 25.16
C LYS A 141 -23.90 11.02 24.41
N GLU A 142 -24.53 9.85 24.44
CA GLU A 142 -24.12 8.71 23.62
C GLU A 142 -24.10 9.11 22.15
N ARG A 143 -23.01 8.76 21.45
CA ARG A 143 -22.94 8.99 20.01
C ARG A 143 -23.94 8.10 19.31
N LYS A 144 -24.75 8.68 18.44
CA LYS A 144 -25.62 7.91 17.56
C LYS A 144 -24.85 7.66 16.27
N LEU A 145 -24.59 6.38 16.02
CA LEU A 145 -24.13 5.92 14.71
C LEU A 145 -25.35 5.83 13.80
N GLU A 146 -25.37 6.62 12.73
CA GLU A 146 -26.55 6.72 11.86
C GLU A 146 -26.59 5.62 10.80
N ALA A 147 -25.42 5.20 10.30
CA ALA A 147 -25.31 4.17 9.28
C ALA A 147 -24.03 3.34 9.44
N TRP A 148 -24.20 2.02 9.47
CA TRP A 148 -23.09 1.06 9.39
C TRP A 148 -23.08 0.38 8.02
N PRO A 149 -22.00 0.50 7.24
CA PRO A 149 -21.86 -0.26 6.00
C PRO A 149 -21.71 -1.75 6.34
N GLY A 150 -22.55 -2.60 5.73
CA GLY A 150 -22.56 -4.04 6.00
C GLY A 150 -21.23 -4.73 5.64
N GLU A 151 -20.48 -4.15 4.70
CA GLU A 151 -19.13 -4.51 4.29
C GLU A 151 -18.14 -4.37 5.44
N LEU A 152 -18.25 -3.32 6.25
CA LEU A 152 -17.39 -3.10 7.40
C LEU A 152 -17.73 -4.07 8.54
N ILE A 153 -19.01 -4.35 8.76
CA ILE A 153 -19.44 -5.38 9.73
C ILE A 153 -18.84 -6.72 9.36
N LEU A 154 -18.96 -7.13 8.09
CA LEU A 154 -18.34 -8.36 7.59
C LEU A 154 -16.83 -8.35 7.81
N PHE A 155 -16.15 -7.26 7.49
CA PHE A 155 -14.71 -7.12 7.66
C PHE A 155 -14.27 -7.23 9.14
N MET A 156 -14.98 -6.57 10.05
CA MET A 156 -14.73 -6.68 11.50
C MET A 156 -14.88 -8.12 11.97
N ARG A 157 -15.96 -8.80 11.56
CA ARG A 157 -16.19 -10.21 11.91
C ARG A 157 -15.09 -11.12 11.39
N VAL A 158 -14.68 -10.96 10.15
CA VAL A 158 -13.58 -11.74 9.57
C VAL A 158 -12.28 -11.49 10.35
N SER A 159 -12.00 -10.24 10.73
CA SER A 159 -10.81 -9.88 11.50
C SER A 159 -10.82 -10.51 12.90
N GLU A 160 -11.97 -10.51 13.58
CA GLU A 160 -12.15 -11.21 14.86
C GLU A 160 -11.95 -12.72 14.74
N LEU A 161 -12.49 -13.35 13.70
CA LEU A 161 -12.35 -14.80 13.45
C LEU A 161 -10.90 -15.18 13.13
N LEU A 162 -10.20 -14.39 12.31
CA LEU A 162 -8.79 -14.62 12.01
C LEU A 162 -7.91 -14.48 13.27
N ASN A 163 -8.18 -13.47 14.11
CA ASN A 163 -7.50 -13.32 15.39
C ASN A 163 -7.80 -14.48 16.34
N GLY A 164 -9.05 -14.97 16.36
CA GLY A 164 -9.45 -16.14 17.15
C GLY A 164 -8.78 -17.43 16.67
N LEU A 165 -8.63 -17.60 15.35
CA LEU A 165 -7.91 -18.73 14.75
C LEU A 165 -6.42 -18.68 15.10
N ALA A 166 -5.77 -17.53 14.93
CA ALA A 166 -4.38 -17.35 15.31
C ALA A 166 -4.14 -17.60 16.81
N ALA A 167 -5.08 -17.19 17.67
CA ALA A 167 -5.04 -17.49 19.10
C ALA A 167 -5.18 -19.00 19.40
N LEU A 168 -6.00 -19.73 18.63
CA LEU A 168 -6.16 -21.18 18.73
C LEU A 168 -4.91 -21.93 18.27
N LEU A 169 -4.23 -21.42 17.24
CA LEU A 169 -2.96 -21.94 16.73
C LEU A 169 -1.75 -21.47 17.55
N GLU A 170 -1.97 -20.63 18.56
CA GLU A 170 -0.92 -20.04 19.41
C GLU A 170 0.15 -19.22 18.64
N VAL A 171 -0.23 -18.66 17.49
CA VAL A 171 0.66 -17.86 16.64
C VAL A 171 0.41 -16.36 16.83
N ARG A 172 1.48 -15.57 16.78
CA ARG A 172 1.39 -14.10 16.69
C ARG A 172 1.37 -13.67 15.23
N VAL A 173 0.39 -12.84 14.87
CA VAL A 173 0.26 -12.32 13.51
C VAL A 173 0.20 -10.80 13.56
N PRO A 174 1.13 -10.08 12.90
CA PRO A 174 1.11 -8.62 12.84
C PRO A 174 0.05 -8.14 11.82
N THR A 175 -1.22 -8.23 12.21
CA THR A 175 -2.39 -8.04 11.34
C THR A 175 -2.38 -6.69 10.63
N LEU A 176 -2.14 -5.59 11.35
CA LEU A 176 -2.11 -4.25 10.78
C LEU A 176 -1.02 -4.12 9.70
N GLN A 177 0.17 -4.67 9.94
CA GLN A 177 1.30 -4.56 9.01
C GLN A 177 1.04 -5.31 7.71
N ILE A 178 0.52 -6.54 7.81
CA ILE A 178 0.17 -7.38 6.65
C ILE A 178 -0.91 -6.68 5.82
N MET A 179 -1.99 -6.24 6.48
CA MET A 179 -3.09 -5.56 5.79
C MET A 179 -2.62 -4.25 5.17
N ALA A 180 -1.75 -3.50 5.83
CA ALA A 180 -1.29 -2.22 5.31
C ALA A 180 -0.33 -2.38 4.13
N ALA A 181 0.48 -3.44 4.08
CA ALA A 181 1.26 -3.79 2.90
C ALA A 181 0.34 -4.04 1.68
N ALA A 182 -0.72 -4.81 1.88
CA ALA A 182 -1.73 -5.04 0.84
C ALA A 182 -2.48 -3.75 0.46
N ALA A 183 -2.81 -2.90 1.43
CA ALA A 183 -3.48 -1.62 1.21
C ALA A 183 -2.62 -0.65 0.38
N ARG A 184 -1.30 -0.57 0.64
CA ARG A 184 -0.36 0.21 -0.18
C ARG A 184 -0.39 -0.25 -1.64
N VAL A 185 -0.34 -1.56 -1.89
CA VAL A 185 -0.44 -2.11 -3.25
C VAL A 185 -1.79 -1.77 -3.89
N GLY A 186 -2.88 -1.88 -3.13
CA GLY A 186 -4.24 -1.53 -3.57
C GLY A 186 -4.35 -0.05 -3.97
N MET A 187 -3.74 0.85 -3.19
CA MET A 187 -3.67 2.27 -3.47
C MET A 187 -2.79 2.60 -4.68
N LEU A 188 -1.63 1.95 -4.82
CA LEU A 188 -0.75 2.14 -5.97
C LEU A 188 -1.41 1.69 -7.27
N ARG A 189 -2.21 0.61 -7.27
CA ARG A 189 -2.95 0.17 -8.46
C ARG A 189 -4.05 1.14 -8.90
N ARG A 190 -4.45 2.10 -8.05
CA ARG A 190 -5.40 3.18 -8.42
C ARG A 190 -4.76 4.20 -9.34
N PHE A 191 -3.47 4.48 -9.14
CA PHE A 191 -2.72 5.47 -9.89
C PHE A 191 -1.85 4.73 -10.90
N PRO A 192 -1.97 4.97 -12.22
CA PRO A 192 -0.94 4.49 -13.12
C PRO A 192 0.38 5.09 -12.63
N LEU A 193 1.30 4.24 -12.17
CA LEU A 193 2.66 4.70 -11.92
C LEU A 193 3.11 5.41 -13.19
N PRO A 194 3.69 6.62 -13.10
CA PRO A 194 4.32 7.23 -14.26
C PRO A 194 5.20 6.14 -14.85
N LYS A 195 5.02 5.83 -16.14
CA LYS A 195 5.96 4.96 -16.84
C LYS A 195 7.31 5.62 -16.64
N VAL A 196 8.12 5.11 -15.71
CA VAL A 196 9.48 5.59 -15.52
C VAL A 196 10.11 5.36 -16.88
N ALA A 197 10.43 6.45 -17.60
CA ALA A 197 11.18 6.32 -18.83
C ALA A 197 12.40 5.47 -18.46
N PRO A 198 12.66 4.36 -19.18
CA PRO A 198 13.75 3.46 -18.82
C PRO A 198 15.00 4.31 -18.62
N THR A 199 15.64 4.15 -17.46
CA THR A 199 16.86 4.88 -17.13
C THR A 199 17.80 4.70 -18.30
N PRO A 200 18.20 5.78 -19.01
CA PRO A 200 18.99 5.62 -20.21
C PRO A 200 20.27 4.87 -19.84
N SER A 201 20.64 3.88 -20.66
CA SER A 201 21.85 3.11 -20.39
C SER A 201 23.06 4.04 -20.37
N ARG A 202 24.15 3.63 -19.68
CA ARG A 202 25.39 4.41 -19.65
C ARG A 202 25.85 4.81 -21.06
N GLU A 203 25.64 3.94 -22.04
CA GLU A 203 25.92 4.19 -23.46
C GLU A 203 25.02 5.28 -24.06
N GLN A 204 23.72 5.28 -23.76
CA GLN A 204 22.80 6.32 -24.19
C GLN A 204 23.10 7.67 -23.55
N ILE A 205 23.56 7.68 -22.29
CA ILE A 205 24.03 8.88 -21.58
C ILE A 205 25.31 9.40 -22.22
N VAL A 206 26.27 8.53 -22.55
CA VAL A 206 27.53 8.92 -23.21
C VAL A 206 27.28 9.41 -24.63
N ALA A 207 26.43 8.73 -25.41
CA ALA A 207 26.10 9.11 -26.77
C ALA A 207 25.33 10.44 -26.86
N SER A 208 24.43 10.70 -25.93
CA SER A 208 23.74 12.00 -25.83
C SER A 208 24.69 13.12 -25.40
N ARG A 209 25.65 12.84 -24.51
CA ARG A 209 26.69 13.79 -24.11
C ARG A 209 27.68 14.10 -25.23
N LEU A 210 28.03 13.11 -26.06
CA LEU A 210 28.87 13.31 -27.25
C LEU A 210 28.16 14.13 -28.34
N ARG A 211 26.83 13.98 -28.50
CA ARG A 211 26.04 14.81 -29.45
C ARG A 211 25.91 16.27 -29.01
N LEU A 212 26.02 16.55 -27.72
CA LEU A 212 25.90 17.91 -27.17
C LEU A 212 27.22 18.68 -27.17
N LEU A 213 28.34 18.09 -27.60
CA LEU A 213 29.60 18.82 -27.77
C LEU A 213 29.55 19.62 -29.08
N PRO A 214 29.57 20.96 -29.03
CA PRO A 214 29.71 21.78 -30.23
C PRO A 214 31.06 21.47 -30.87
N GLY A 215 31.07 21.06 -32.14
CA GLY A 215 32.30 20.90 -32.94
C GLY A 215 32.77 19.47 -33.20
N ALA A 216 32.18 18.44 -32.60
CA ALA A 216 32.64 17.05 -32.78
C ALA A 216 32.35 16.46 -34.18
N VAL A 217 31.44 17.06 -34.96
CA VAL A 217 31.14 16.61 -36.32
C VAL A 217 32.17 17.13 -37.34
N SER A 218 32.87 18.23 -37.04
CA SER A 218 33.81 18.86 -37.98
C SER A 218 35.20 18.20 -38.00
N ALA A 219 35.62 17.58 -36.89
CA ALA A 219 36.94 16.93 -36.81
C ALA A 219 37.01 15.58 -37.55
N ALA A 220 35.86 14.93 -37.81
CA ALA A 220 35.80 13.61 -38.43
C ALA A 220 35.85 13.62 -39.97
N ARG A 221 35.83 14.80 -40.63
CA ARG A 221 35.83 14.92 -42.09
C ARG A 221 37.13 15.43 -42.71
N GLY A 222 38.20 15.61 -41.93
CA GLY A 222 39.55 15.81 -42.50
C GLY A 222 39.69 17.03 -43.43
N GLU A 223 38.84 18.04 -43.32
CA GLU A 223 38.99 19.31 -44.02
C GLU A 223 39.55 20.34 -43.01
N MET A 224 40.86 20.57 -43.10
CA MET A 224 41.53 21.64 -42.37
C MET A 224 41.26 22.95 -43.13
N ASP A 225 40.47 23.84 -42.53
CA ASP A 225 40.17 25.17 -43.08
C ASP A 225 41.47 26.01 -43.10
N PRO A 226 42.00 26.40 -44.28
CA PRO A 226 43.32 27.01 -44.39
C PRO A 226 43.43 28.40 -43.76
N ASP A 227 42.31 29.04 -43.41
CA ASP A 227 42.28 30.40 -42.86
C ASP A 227 42.04 30.48 -41.34
N ILE A 228 42.16 29.35 -40.62
CA ILE A 228 41.87 29.29 -39.18
C ILE A 228 42.80 30.17 -38.33
N PHE A 229 44.02 30.46 -38.82
CA PHE A 229 45.00 31.33 -38.15
C PHE A 229 44.93 32.80 -38.58
N SER A 230 44.11 33.14 -39.58
CA SER A 230 43.97 34.52 -40.08
C SER A 230 42.72 35.23 -39.55
N ARG A 231 41.89 34.55 -38.77
CA ARG A 231 40.73 35.18 -38.12
C ARG A 231 41.12 35.80 -36.78
N PRO A 232 40.84 37.09 -36.54
CA PRO A 232 40.99 37.66 -35.22
C PRO A 232 40.05 36.94 -34.24
N MET A 233 40.61 36.43 -33.14
CA MET A 233 39.85 35.77 -32.07
C MET A 233 38.80 36.74 -31.51
N PRO A 234 37.53 36.31 -31.37
CA PRO A 234 36.51 37.14 -30.74
C PRO A 234 36.82 37.28 -29.25
N GLY A 235 37.10 38.50 -28.79
CA GLY A 235 37.17 38.85 -27.37
C GLY A 235 38.51 39.35 -26.82
N LEU A 236 39.54 39.59 -27.66
CA LEU A 236 40.74 40.31 -27.25
C LEU A 236 40.86 41.62 -28.05
N ALA A 237 40.78 42.76 -27.38
CA ALA A 237 41.00 44.07 -28.00
C ALA A 237 42.44 44.19 -28.54
N PRO A 238 42.67 44.89 -29.67
CA PRO A 238 44.00 45.09 -30.21
C PRO A 238 44.84 45.95 -29.26
N VAL A 239 46.01 45.45 -28.85
CA VAL A 239 47.01 46.24 -28.14
C VAL A 239 47.78 47.05 -29.20
N ASP A 240 47.58 48.36 -29.20
CA ASP A 240 48.33 49.31 -30.01
C ASP A 240 49.82 49.25 -29.61
N ARG A 241 50.70 48.93 -30.56
CA ARG A 241 52.16 48.93 -30.39
C ARG A 241 52.82 49.86 -31.41
N SER A 242 52.28 51.07 -31.57
CA SER A 242 53.05 52.20 -32.07
C SER A 242 52.81 53.47 -31.25
N LEU A 243 53.34 53.46 -30.01
CA LEU A 243 53.93 54.63 -29.36
C LEU A 243 54.78 54.12 -28.17
N ALA A 244 56.09 54.31 -28.33
CA ALA A 244 57.25 53.84 -27.54
C ALA A 244 57.77 52.43 -27.87
#